data_AF-A0A8T2PSY7-F1
#
_entry.id   AF-A0A8T2PSY7-F1
#
_cell.length_a   1.000
_cell.length_b   1.000
_cell.length_c   1.000
_cell.angle_alpha   90.00
_cell.angle_beta   90.00
_cell.angle_gamma   90.00
#
_symmetry.space_group_name_H-M   'P 1'
#
loop_
_entity.id
_entity.type
_entity.pdbx_description
1 polymer ?
#
loop_
_entity_poly.entity_id
_entity_poly.type
_entity_poly.pdbx_seq_one_letter_code
_entity_poly.pdbx_strand_id
1 'polypeptide(L)'
;MSFHTLIILFFSGFCAANLTPPLVNISLDLLPEERWLPLVNIFNVKYLRESATRIIDTTVPKWVHHAITPIVEALESYIPQPYAGEIRGMASFYGAGISDVILLNFAYEITAFCTSVVAQDTKGHLYHGRNLDYPHVDILRNLTIDILFIKNGEVVYRGTSFAGYVGLWTGQSASKFTVSGNERNQGHWWENVISAILLKSSPVSWLVRETLEEAENFQDAVMRLSKVPIITDVYYIVAGVRPAEGVVITRNRRGAADIWPLDTLHGE
;
A
#
# COMPACT_ATOMS: atom_id res chain seq x y z
N MET A 1 -58.33 -8.39 39.20
CA MET A 1 -56.86 -8.38 38.98
C MET A 1 -56.64 -8.28 37.49
N SER A 2 -56.29 -7.09 36.99
CA SER A 2 -56.01 -6.86 35.57
C SER A 2 -54.51 -6.74 35.41
N PHE A 3 -53.88 -7.71 34.75
CA PHE A 3 -52.44 -7.66 34.44
C PHE A 3 -52.24 -6.81 33.19
N HIS A 4 -51.48 -5.72 33.31
CA HIS A 4 -50.97 -4.97 32.17
C HIS A 4 -49.62 -5.56 31.77
N THR A 5 -49.57 -6.20 30.60
CA THR A 5 -48.31 -6.64 29.99
C THR A 5 -47.68 -5.46 29.28
N LEU A 6 -46.64 -4.89 29.88
CA LEU A 6 -45.80 -3.87 29.27
C LEU A 6 -44.87 -4.53 28.25
N ILE A 7 -45.12 -4.35 26.96
CA ILE A 7 -44.22 -4.79 25.89
C ILE A 7 -43.13 -3.73 25.73
N ILE A 8 -41.93 -4.01 26.22
CA ILE A 8 -40.74 -3.21 25.95
C ILE A 8 -40.21 -3.60 24.57
N LEU A 9 -40.51 -2.79 23.56
CA LEU A 9 -39.87 -2.88 22.24
C LEU A 9 -38.44 -2.36 22.36
N PHE A 10 -37.48 -3.28 22.47
CA PHE A 10 -36.07 -2.95 22.25
C PHE A 10 -35.86 -2.68 20.75
N PHE A 11 -35.79 -1.41 20.37
CA PHE A 11 -35.18 -1.02 19.11
C PHE A 11 -33.68 -1.27 19.20
N SER A 12 -33.24 -2.45 18.74
CA SER A 12 -31.84 -2.66 18.39
C SER A 12 -31.54 -1.84 17.14
N GLY A 13 -31.21 -0.57 17.32
CA GLY A 13 -30.58 0.21 16.27
C GLY A 13 -29.24 -0.42 15.94
N PHE A 14 -29.17 -1.19 14.86
CA PHE A 14 -27.89 -1.52 14.23
C PHE A 14 -27.30 -0.20 13.73
N CYS A 15 -26.50 0.44 14.58
CA CYS A 15 -25.64 1.52 14.14
C CYS A 15 -24.48 0.85 13.39
N ALA A 16 -24.71 0.47 12.13
CA ALA A 16 -23.64 0.14 11.23
C ALA A 16 -22.91 1.46 10.93
N ALA A 17 -21.94 1.81 11.77
CA ALA A 17 -20.96 2.81 11.40
C ALA A 17 -20.38 2.36 10.06
N ASN A 18 -20.53 3.17 9.01
CA ASN A 18 -19.97 2.88 7.71
C ASN A 18 -18.44 3.05 7.86
N LEU A 19 -17.75 1.95 8.17
CA LEU A 19 -16.32 1.90 8.50
C LEU A 19 -15.43 1.86 7.26
N THR A 20 -15.98 2.17 6.08
CA THR A 20 -15.25 2.18 4.82
C THR A 20 -14.27 3.36 4.81
N PRO A 21 -13.01 3.15 4.41
CA PRO A 21 -12.06 4.24 4.19
C PRO A 21 -12.62 5.29 3.22
N PRO A 22 -12.24 6.58 3.37
CA PRO A 22 -12.54 7.59 2.37
C PRO A 22 -12.00 7.20 1.00
N LEU A 23 -12.79 7.44 -0.05
CA LEU A 23 -12.39 7.22 -1.43
C LEU A 23 -11.76 8.50 -2.02
N VAL A 24 -10.59 8.37 -2.62
CA VAL A 24 -9.82 9.48 -3.21
C VAL A 24 -9.59 9.22 -4.69
N ASN A 25 -9.83 10.23 -5.52
CA ASN A 25 -9.52 10.17 -6.95
C ASN A 25 -8.15 10.80 -7.21
N ILE A 26 -7.25 10.08 -7.86
CA ILE A 26 -5.94 10.56 -8.27
C ILE A 26 -5.86 10.52 -9.80
N SER A 27 -5.75 11.69 -10.43
CA SER A 27 -5.56 11.77 -11.88
C SER A 27 -4.08 11.63 -12.23
N LEU A 28 -3.76 10.61 -13.02
CA LEU A 28 -2.43 10.37 -13.59
C LEU A 28 -2.09 11.33 -14.73
N ASP A 29 -3.09 12.07 -15.25
CA ASP A 29 -2.91 13.10 -16.28
C ASP A 29 -2.32 14.39 -15.70
N LEU A 30 -2.34 14.57 -14.38
CA LEU A 30 -1.69 15.68 -13.68
C LEU A 30 -0.19 15.44 -13.52
N LEU A 31 0.55 16.54 -13.36
CA LEU A 31 1.95 16.48 -12.95
C LEU A 31 2.06 15.74 -11.61
N PRO A 32 3.09 14.89 -11.42
CA PRO A 32 3.26 14.12 -10.19
C PRO A 32 3.11 14.95 -8.90
N GLU A 33 3.64 16.16 -8.89
CA GLU A 33 3.58 17.11 -7.79
C GLU A 33 2.14 17.52 -7.40
N GLU A 34 1.17 17.40 -8.31
CA GLU A 34 -0.22 17.85 -8.11
C GLU A 34 -1.19 16.71 -7.76
N ARG A 35 -0.79 15.46 -8.02
CA ARG A 35 -1.67 14.28 -7.97
C ARG A 35 -2.35 14.05 -6.63
N TRP A 36 -1.65 14.33 -5.55
CA TRP A 36 -2.10 14.07 -4.17
C TRP A 36 -2.78 15.27 -3.51
N LEU A 37 -2.92 16.39 -4.23
CA LEU A 37 -3.60 17.58 -3.71
C LEU A 37 -5.00 17.30 -3.15
N PRO A 38 -5.84 16.41 -3.73
CA PRO A 38 -7.17 16.13 -3.18
C PRO A 38 -7.20 15.72 -1.70
N LEU A 39 -6.09 15.18 -1.15
CA LEU A 39 -6.02 14.79 0.26
C LEU A 39 -6.21 15.97 1.22
N VAL A 40 -5.84 17.20 0.84
CA VAL A 40 -6.03 18.38 1.71
C VAL A 40 -7.50 18.73 1.93
N ASN A 41 -8.39 18.26 1.06
CA ASN A 41 -9.83 18.45 1.19
C ASN A 41 -10.50 17.40 2.09
N ILE A 42 -9.79 16.30 2.36
CA ILE A 42 -10.30 15.15 3.13
C ILE A 42 -9.72 15.15 4.54
N PHE A 43 -8.44 15.50 4.66
CA PHE A 43 -7.71 15.45 5.92
C PHE A 43 -7.31 16.83 6.40
N ASN A 44 -7.39 17.01 7.72
CA ASN A 44 -6.81 18.17 8.36
C ASN A 44 -5.28 18.11 8.26
N VAL A 45 -4.65 19.08 7.58
CA VAL A 45 -3.20 19.13 7.37
C VAL A 45 -2.40 19.18 8.69
N LYS A 46 -2.93 19.82 9.73
CA LYS A 46 -2.29 19.82 11.06
C LYS A 46 -2.29 18.39 11.63
N TYR A 47 -3.40 17.67 11.51
CA TYR A 47 -3.47 16.27 11.95
C TYR A 47 -2.51 15.36 11.17
N LEU A 48 -2.38 15.54 9.84
CA LEU A 48 -1.40 14.79 9.03
C LEU A 48 0.03 15.01 9.53
N ARG A 49 0.41 16.27 9.77
CA ARG A 49 1.75 16.60 10.31
C ARG A 49 1.99 16.03 11.70
N GLU A 50 1.04 16.19 12.61
CA GLU A 50 1.15 15.66 13.97
C GLU A 50 1.26 14.13 13.98
N SER A 51 0.52 13.46 13.09
CA SER A 51 0.59 12.01 12.88
C SER A 51 1.95 11.59 12.35
N ALA A 52 2.47 12.28 11.33
CA ALA A 52 3.80 12.06 10.78
C ALA A 52 4.90 12.22 11.84
N THR A 53 4.91 13.33 12.58
CA THR A 53 5.87 13.58 13.65
C THR A 53 5.80 12.51 14.73
N ARG A 54 4.59 12.11 15.15
CA ARG A 54 4.42 11.08 16.17
C ARG A 54 4.97 9.73 15.73
N ILE A 55 4.70 9.31 14.49
CA ILE A 55 5.25 8.06 13.93
C ILE A 55 6.78 8.15 13.95
N ILE A 56 7.37 9.19 13.35
CA ILE A 56 8.82 9.37 13.28
C ILE A 56 9.48 9.37 14.66
N ASP A 57 8.97 10.19 15.61
CA ASP A 57 9.53 10.33 16.96
C ASP A 57 9.52 9.00 17.74
N THR A 58 8.57 8.11 17.46
CA THR A 58 8.48 6.80 18.12
C THR A 58 9.26 5.69 17.42
N THR A 59 9.56 5.84 16.13
CA THR A 59 10.31 4.86 15.34
C THR A 59 11.80 5.15 15.30
N VAL A 60 12.18 6.44 15.22
CA VAL A 60 13.56 6.90 15.03
C VAL A 60 13.96 7.79 16.20
N PRO A 61 15.03 7.47 16.95
CA PRO A 61 15.52 8.36 18.02
C PRO A 61 15.82 9.76 17.48
N LYS A 62 15.42 10.81 18.21
CA LYS A 62 15.53 12.22 17.74
C LYS A 62 16.91 12.62 17.23
N TRP A 63 17.97 12.15 17.88
CA TRP A 63 19.34 12.43 17.44
C TRP A 63 19.67 11.77 16.09
N VAL A 64 19.16 10.56 15.84
CA VAL A 64 19.30 9.87 14.56
C VAL A 64 18.53 10.62 13.50
N HIS A 65 17.26 10.96 13.78
CA HIS A 65 16.41 11.71 12.86
C HIS A 65 17.09 13.01 12.41
N HIS A 66 17.59 13.82 13.35
CA HIS A 66 18.32 15.05 13.03
C HIS A 66 19.62 14.80 12.23
N ALA A 67 20.35 13.73 12.55
CA ALA A 67 21.59 13.39 11.86
C ALA A 67 21.37 12.93 10.41
N ILE A 68 20.27 12.23 10.13
CA ILE A 68 19.98 11.70 8.80
C ILE A 68 19.23 12.67 7.89
N THR A 69 18.54 13.68 8.42
CA THR A 69 17.81 14.70 7.64
C THR A 69 18.59 15.21 6.42
N PRO A 70 19.81 15.79 6.54
CA PRO A 70 20.52 16.33 5.39
C PRO A 70 20.92 15.26 4.36
N ILE A 71 21.12 14.01 4.80
CA ILE A 71 21.44 12.89 3.92
C ILE A 71 20.19 12.49 3.13
N VAL A 72 19.04 12.36 3.80
CA VAL A 72 17.77 11.99 3.15
C VAL A 72 17.35 13.06 2.13
N GLU A 73 17.51 14.34 2.48
CA GLU A 73 17.31 15.47 1.55
C GLU A 73 18.18 15.36 0.29
N ALA A 74 19.47 15.01 0.42
CA ALA A 74 20.34 14.85 -0.73
C ALA A 74 19.95 13.63 -1.60
N LEU A 75 19.46 12.56 -0.97
CA LEU A 75 19.05 11.33 -1.63
C LEU A 75 17.73 11.43 -2.40
N GLU A 76 16.96 12.49 -2.14
CA GLU A 76 15.72 12.80 -2.85
C GLU A 76 15.89 12.77 -4.38
N SER A 77 17.03 13.26 -4.87
CA SER A 77 17.39 13.28 -6.29
C SER A 77 17.53 11.89 -6.95
N TYR A 78 17.66 10.83 -6.14
CA TYR A 78 17.74 9.45 -6.61
C TYR A 78 16.39 8.74 -6.65
N ILE A 79 15.34 9.36 -6.10
CA ILE A 79 13.99 8.80 -6.16
C ILE A 79 13.49 8.90 -7.62
N PRO A 80 13.04 7.78 -8.23
CA PRO A 80 12.50 7.80 -9.59
C PRO A 80 11.18 8.59 -9.67
N GLN A 81 10.93 9.17 -10.84
CA GLN A 81 9.60 9.65 -11.19
C GLN A 81 8.67 8.47 -11.47
N PRO A 82 7.36 8.57 -11.17
CA PRO A 82 6.66 9.76 -10.70
C PRO A 82 6.76 10.01 -9.18
N TYR A 83 7.34 9.08 -8.41
CA TYR A 83 7.32 9.12 -6.95
C TYR A 83 8.02 10.32 -6.35
N ALA A 84 9.15 10.77 -6.94
CA ALA A 84 9.85 11.96 -6.48
C ALA A 84 8.94 13.20 -6.53
N GLY A 85 8.27 13.43 -7.66
CA GLY A 85 7.36 14.57 -7.78
C GLY A 85 6.15 14.44 -6.84
N GLU A 86 5.56 13.25 -6.72
CA GLU A 86 4.47 13.02 -5.77
C GLU A 86 4.87 13.28 -4.30
N ILE A 87 6.07 12.85 -3.90
CA ILE A 87 6.62 13.09 -2.55
C ILE A 87 6.89 14.59 -2.33
N ARG A 88 7.46 15.31 -3.33
CA ARG A 88 7.62 16.77 -3.28
C ARG A 88 6.28 17.50 -3.14
N GLY A 89 5.29 17.09 -3.93
CA GLY A 89 3.93 17.62 -3.89
C GLY A 89 3.33 17.51 -2.50
N MET A 90 3.35 16.31 -1.92
CA MET A 90 2.87 16.07 -0.55
C MET A 90 3.60 16.91 0.49
N ALA A 91 4.94 16.97 0.43
CA ALA A 91 5.72 17.81 1.34
C ALA A 91 5.29 19.28 1.28
N SER A 92 5.07 19.79 0.06
CA SER A 92 4.59 21.16 -0.17
C SER A 92 3.18 21.38 0.39
N PHE A 93 2.21 20.53 0.04
CA PHE A 93 0.81 20.68 0.45
C PHE A 93 0.62 20.60 1.96
N TYR A 94 1.43 19.78 2.63
CA TYR A 94 1.33 19.63 4.07
C TYR A 94 2.17 20.66 4.84
N GLY A 95 3.08 21.36 4.18
CA GLY A 95 4.09 22.17 4.85
C GLY A 95 4.99 21.31 5.76
N ALA A 96 5.37 20.13 5.27
CA ALA A 96 6.23 19.17 5.95
C ALA A 96 7.63 19.17 5.32
N GLY A 97 8.64 18.76 6.10
CA GLY A 97 9.99 18.56 5.58
C GLY A 97 10.01 17.40 4.58
N ILE A 98 10.71 17.58 3.46
CA ILE A 98 10.83 16.54 2.42
C ILE A 98 11.45 15.25 2.99
N SER A 99 12.44 15.40 3.88
CA SER A 99 13.09 14.29 4.60
C SER A 99 12.09 13.43 5.37
N ASP A 100 11.11 14.03 6.04
CA ASP A 100 10.12 13.31 6.84
C ASP A 100 9.15 12.52 5.94
N VAL A 101 8.73 13.11 4.83
CA VAL A 101 7.85 12.44 3.86
C VAL A 101 8.57 11.26 3.22
N ILE A 102 9.85 11.40 2.87
CA ILE A 102 10.67 10.29 2.36
C ILE A 102 10.81 9.21 3.43
N LEU A 103 11.20 9.56 4.66
CA LEU A 103 11.37 8.60 5.75
C LEU A 103 10.11 7.78 6.00
N LEU A 104 8.94 8.42 6.01
CA LEU A 104 7.66 7.72 6.17
C LEU A 104 7.41 6.76 4.99
N ASN A 105 7.67 7.19 3.75
CA ASN A 105 7.49 6.32 2.58
C ASN A 105 8.45 5.11 2.57
N PHE A 106 9.60 5.18 3.22
CA PHE A 106 10.48 4.01 3.38
C PHE A 106 10.22 3.22 4.67
N ALA A 107 9.66 3.83 5.72
CA ALA A 107 9.33 3.15 6.97
C ALA A 107 8.27 2.06 6.77
N TYR A 108 7.29 2.32 5.88
CA TYR A 108 6.29 1.33 5.49
C TYR A 108 6.89 0.13 4.74
N GLU A 109 8.13 0.19 4.26
CA GLU A 109 8.77 -0.96 3.58
C GLU A 109 9.33 -2.00 4.55
N ILE A 110 9.36 -1.72 5.86
CA ILE A 110 10.19 -2.45 6.83
C ILE A 110 9.39 -2.96 8.06
N THR A 111 8.11 -2.60 8.20
CA THR A 111 7.37 -2.84 9.46
C THR A 111 5.90 -3.20 9.25
N ALA A 112 5.57 -4.36 8.70
CA ALA A 112 4.20 -4.82 8.51
C ALA A 112 3.99 -6.30 8.89
N PHE A 113 2.96 -6.59 9.67
CA PHE A 113 2.40 -7.93 9.75
C PHE A 113 1.19 -8.03 8.82
N CYS A 114 1.00 -9.19 8.21
CA CYS A 114 0.12 -9.30 7.07
C CYS A 114 -0.41 -10.72 6.95
N THR A 115 -1.71 -10.84 6.65
CA THR A 115 -2.32 -12.10 6.20
C THR A 115 -2.99 -11.86 4.86
N SER A 116 -2.72 -12.72 3.88
CA SER A 116 -3.36 -12.68 2.56
C SER A 116 -3.84 -14.07 2.17
N VAL A 117 -4.97 -14.11 1.48
CA VAL A 117 -5.60 -15.35 1.00
C VAL A 117 -5.99 -15.13 -0.45
N VAL A 118 -5.56 -16.06 -1.31
CA VAL A 118 -6.12 -16.27 -2.65
C VAL A 118 -6.83 -17.61 -2.66
N ALA A 119 -8.05 -17.65 -3.18
CA ALA A 119 -8.86 -18.85 -3.21
C ALA A 119 -9.70 -18.92 -4.48
N GLN A 120 -10.10 -20.13 -4.86
CA GLN A 120 -11.01 -20.37 -5.97
C GLN A 120 -12.26 -21.12 -5.50
N ASP A 121 -13.45 -20.72 -5.96
CA ASP A 121 -14.68 -21.49 -5.73
C ASP A 121 -14.86 -22.65 -6.74
N THR A 122 -15.90 -23.47 -6.52
CA THR A 122 -16.22 -24.61 -7.39
C THR A 122 -16.66 -24.22 -8.80
N LYS A 123 -16.94 -22.94 -9.06
CA LYS A 123 -17.29 -22.40 -10.38
C LYS A 123 -16.07 -21.78 -11.08
N GLY A 124 -14.91 -21.76 -10.43
CA GLY A 124 -13.69 -21.17 -10.96
C GLY A 124 -13.57 -19.66 -10.75
N HIS A 125 -14.40 -19.05 -9.90
CA HIS A 125 -14.21 -17.64 -9.53
C HIS A 125 -13.10 -17.49 -8.49
N LEU A 126 -12.29 -16.44 -8.66
CA LEU A 126 -11.17 -16.13 -7.78
C LEU A 126 -11.58 -15.10 -6.75
N TYR A 127 -11.17 -15.33 -5.51
CA TYR A 127 -11.35 -14.42 -4.38
C TYR A 127 -9.99 -14.11 -3.80
N HIS A 128 -9.76 -12.83 -3.50
CA HIS A 128 -8.52 -12.36 -2.89
C HIS A 128 -8.87 -11.44 -1.73
N GLY A 129 -8.49 -11.83 -0.52
CA GLY A 129 -8.77 -11.10 0.71
C GLY A 129 -7.53 -11.00 1.57
N ARG A 130 -7.44 -9.94 2.38
CA ARG A 130 -6.22 -9.67 3.14
C ARG A 130 -6.42 -8.73 4.34
N ASN A 131 -5.55 -8.83 5.35
CA ASN A 131 -5.45 -7.94 6.51
C ASN A 131 -4.08 -7.26 6.56
N LEU A 132 -4.05 -5.94 6.83
CA LEU A 132 -2.82 -5.15 7.06
C LEU A 132 -2.69 -4.79 8.54
N ASP A 133 -1.63 -5.29 9.17
CA ASP A 133 -1.39 -5.08 10.59
C ASP A 133 -0.11 -4.24 10.76
N TYR A 134 -0.28 -3.09 11.41
CA TYR A 134 0.82 -2.16 11.69
C TYR A 134 0.80 -1.70 13.14
N PRO A 135 1.96 -1.28 13.69
CA PRO A 135 1.99 -0.38 14.84
C PRO A 135 1.23 0.93 14.56
N HIS A 136 0.91 1.71 15.59
CA HIS A 136 0.18 2.99 15.45
C HIS A 136 -1.23 2.85 14.84
N VAL A 137 -1.96 1.78 15.19
CA VAL A 137 -3.33 1.51 14.73
C VAL A 137 -4.26 2.72 14.94
N ASP A 138 -4.09 3.46 16.03
CA ASP A 138 -4.86 4.66 16.36
C ASP A 138 -4.66 5.82 15.37
N ILE A 139 -3.52 5.82 14.66
CA ILE A 139 -3.19 6.80 13.61
C ILE A 139 -3.54 6.23 12.23
N LEU A 140 -2.98 5.08 11.88
CA LEU A 140 -3.05 4.55 10.52
C LEU A 140 -4.46 4.18 10.09
N ARG A 141 -5.31 3.73 11.02
CA ARG A 141 -6.74 3.49 10.74
C ARG A 141 -7.44 4.76 10.24
N ASN A 142 -7.09 5.92 10.80
CA ASN A 142 -7.67 7.21 10.42
C ASN A 142 -7.01 7.81 9.17
N LEU A 143 -5.85 7.31 8.76
CA LEU A 143 -5.17 7.71 7.52
C LEU A 143 -5.44 6.75 6.36
N THR A 144 -6.11 5.63 6.61
CA THR A 144 -6.42 4.64 5.58
C THR A 144 -7.37 5.24 4.55
N ILE A 145 -7.05 5.07 3.27
CA ILE A 145 -7.83 5.56 2.12
C ILE A 145 -7.93 4.48 1.05
N ASP A 146 -9.06 4.46 0.36
CA ASP A 146 -9.19 3.79 -0.93
C ASP A 146 -8.94 4.81 -2.04
N ILE A 147 -8.28 4.38 -3.11
CA ILE A 147 -7.81 5.27 -4.17
C ILE A 147 -8.26 4.73 -5.52
N LEU A 148 -8.86 5.60 -6.33
CA LEU A 148 -9.07 5.37 -7.77
C LEU A 148 -8.00 6.15 -8.54
N PHE A 149 -7.14 5.43 -9.25
CA PHE A 149 -6.19 6.05 -10.17
C PHE A 149 -6.85 6.19 -11.54
N ILE A 150 -6.92 7.42 -12.03
CA ILE A 150 -7.68 7.82 -13.21
C ILE A 150 -6.71 8.28 -14.29
N LYS A 151 -6.87 7.83 -15.53
CA LYS A 151 -6.10 8.29 -16.69
C LYS A 151 -7.05 8.50 -17.85
N ASN A 152 -6.97 9.64 -18.52
CA ASN A 152 -7.89 10.05 -19.58
C ASN A 152 -9.38 9.92 -19.18
N GLY A 153 -9.70 10.20 -17.91
CA GLY A 153 -11.06 10.12 -17.38
C GLY A 153 -11.55 8.72 -17.00
N GLU A 154 -10.76 7.66 -17.20
CA GLU A 154 -11.10 6.28 -16.84
C GLU A 154 -10.30 5.77 -15.65
N VAL A 155 -10.93 4.96 -14.79
CA VAL A 155 -10.23 4.30 -13.68
C VAL A 155 -9.37 3.17 -14.25
N VAL A 156 -8.04 3.33 -14.18
CA VAL A 156 -7.09 2.34 -14.70
C VAL A 156 -6.72 1.26 -13.68
N TYR A 157 -6.67 1.63 -12.39
CA TYR A 157 -6.52 0.71 -11.27
C TYR A 157 -6.99 1.37 -9.97
N ARG A 158 -7.12 0.58 -8.92
CA ARG A 158 -7.45 1.04 -7.58
C ARG A 158 -6.55 0.40 -6.54
N GLY A 159 -6.43 1.04 -5.40
CA GLY A 159 -5.66 0.51 -4.27
C GLY A 159 -6.15 1.03 -2.94
N THR A 160 -5.69 0.38 -1.88
CA THR A 160 -5.86 0.85 -0.50
C THR A 160 -4.49 1.25 0.03
N SER A 161 -4.40 2.44 0.62
CA SER A 161 -3.14 3.03 1.09
C SER A 161 -3.37 3.92 2.32
N PHE A 162 -2.33 4.66 2.71
CA PHE A 162 -2.40 5.68 3.76
C PHE A 162 -2.21 7.07 3.16
N ALA A 163 -2.92 8.07 3.68
CA ALA A 163 -2.68 9.47 3.34
C ALA A 163 -1.23 9.86 3.70
N GLY A 164 -0.45 10.27 2.69
CA GLY A 164 0.99 10.54 2.83
C GLY A 164 1.91 9.45 2.26
N TYR A 165 1.36 8.34 1.77
CA TYR A 165 2.10 7.22 1.20
C TYR A 165 1.83 7.04 -0.30
N VAL A 166 2.89 7.02 -1.13
CA VAL A 166 2.75 6.91 -2.59
C VAL A 166 2.69 5.48 -3.11
N GLY A 167 3.12 4.52 -2.30
CA GLY A 167 3.11 3.10 -2.65
C GLY A 167 1.74 2.45 -2.52
N LEU A 168 1.61 1.22 -3.03
CA LEU A 168 0.46 0.36 -2.79
C LEU A 168 0.89 -1.00 -2.27
N TRP A 169 0.35 -1.40 -1.13
CA TRP A 169 0.47 -2.78 -0.63
C TRP A 169 -0.72 -3.65 -1.02
N THR A 170 -1.80 -3.03 -1.49
CA THR A 170 -3.05 -3.70 -1.83
C THR A 170 -3.68 -2.96 -3.00
N GLY A 171 -4.05 -3.70 -4.04
CA GLY A 171 -4.75 -3.10 -5.18
C GLY A 171 -5.32 -4.08 -6.17
N GLN A 172 -6.05 -3.51 -7.11
CA GLN A 172 -6.80 -4.22 -8.14
C GLN A 172 -6.73 -3.47 -9.46
N SER A 173 -6.39 -4.19 -10.52
CA SER A 173 -6.52 -3.75 -11.90
C SER A 173 -7.74 -4.44 -12.50
N ALA A 174 -8.77 -3.66 -12.85
CA ALA A 174 -10.08 -4.17 -13.19
C ALA A 174 -10.01 -5.15 -14.37
N SER A 175 -10.69 -6.29 -14.24
CA SER A 175 -10.71 -7.36 -15.25
C SER A 175 -9.34 -7.96 -15.61
N LYS A 176 -8.29 -7.70 -14.82
CA LYS A 176 -6.94 -8.22 -15.04
C LYS A 176 -6.44 -9.05 -13.87
N PHE A 177 -6.22 -8.42 -12.71
CA PHE A 177 -5.70 -9.09 -11.51
C PHE A 177 -5.85 -8.23 -10.25
N THR A 178 -5.63 -8.86 -9.11
CA THR A 178 -5.51 -8.26 -7.78
C THR A 178 -4.17 -8.65 -7.17
N VAL A 179 -3.62 -7.80 -6.31
CA VAL A 179 -2.33 -8.03 -5.66
C VAL A 179 -2.35 -7.52 -4.22
N SER A 180 -1.73 -8.30 -3.34
CA SER A 180 -1.35 -7.85 -2.00
C SER A 180 0.10 -8.24 -1.70
N GLY A 181 0.81 -7.39 -0.95
CA GLY A 181 2.16 -7.66 -0.48
C GLY A 181 2.19 -7.91 1.03
N ASN A 182 2.99 -8.90 1.44
CA ASN A 182 3.25 -9.22 2.84
C ASN A 182 4.75 -9.14 3.11
N GLU A 183 5.13 -8.58 4.26
CA GLU A 183 6.54 -8.47 4.65
C GLU A 183 7.21 -9.86 4.74
N ARG A 184 8.45 -9.93 4.29
CA ARG A 184 9.35 -11.05 4.53
C ARG A 184 10.63 -10.53 5.18
N ASN A 185 10.63 -10.50 6.52
CA ASN A 185 11.71 -9.86 7.28
C ASN A 185 13.04 -10.62 7.14
N GLN A 186 13.95 -10.07 6.33
CA GLN A 186 15.30 -10.58 6.09
C GLN A 186 16.29 -9.42 5.85
N GLY A 187 17.49 -9.57 6.39
CA GLY A 187 18.60 -8.61 6.20
C GLY A 187 18.47 -7.34 7.05
N HIS A 188 19.39 -6.39 6.82
CA HIS A 188 19.44 -5.14 7.57
C HIS A 188 18.90 -3.94 6.75
N TRP A 189 18.36 -2.94 7.44
CA TRP A 189 17.79 -1.73 6.81
C TRP A 189 18.80 -0.98 5.91
N TRP A 190 20.09 -1.01 6.22
CA TRP A 190 21.13 -0.33 5.43
C TRP A 190 21.32 -0.98 4.05
N GLU A 191 21.06 -2.28 3.92
CA GLU A 191 21.08 -2.97 2.63
C GLU A 191 19.97 -2.45 1.71
N ASN A 192 18.81 -2.07 2.27
CA ASN A 192 17.68 -1.49 1.52
C ASN A 192 18.10 -0.15 0.91
N VAL A 193 18.77 0.69 1.71
CA VAL A 193 19.31 1.98 1.28
C VAL A 193 20.33 1.80 0.15
N ILE A 194 21.26 0.86 0.29
CA ILE A 194 22.24 0.54 -0.77
C ILE A 194 21.53 0.04 -2.04
N SER A 195 20.57 -0.87 -1.90
CA SER A 195 19.82 -1.42 -3.04
C SER A 195 19.03 -0.35 -3.77
N ALA A 196 18.39 0.57 -3.04
CA ALA A 196 17.64 1.68 -3.63
C ALA A 196 18.56 2.64 -4.39
N ILE A 197 19.67 3.07 -3.78
CA ILE A 197 20.50 4.16 -4.32
C ILE A 197 21.49 3.65 -5.36
N LEU A 198 22.25 2.59 -5.04
CA LEU A 198 23.33 2.11 -5.90
C LEU A 198 22.81 1.18 -7.00
N LEU A 199 21.84 0.32 -6.66
CA LEU A 199 21.31 -0.68 -7.60
C LEU A 199 20.03 -0.24 -8.29
N LYS A 200 19.44 0.90 -7.88
CA LYS A 200 18.18 1.42 -8.39
C LYS A 200 17.03 0.41 -8.33
N SER A 201 17.06 -0.47 -7.33
CA SER A 201 16.01 -1.44 -7.08
C SER A 201 14.74 -0.73 -6.60
N SER A 202 13.57 -1.24 -6.95
CA SER A 202 12.29 -0.61 -6.63
C SER A 202 11.85 -0.93 -5.19
N PRO A 203 11.30 0.03 -4.43
CA PRO A 203 10.50 -0.29 -3.24
C PRO A 203 9.39 -1.29 -3.58
N VAL A 204 9.07 -2.18 -2.65
CA VAL A 204 8.19 -3.33 -2.97
C VAL A 204 6.76 -2.86 -3.24
N SER A 205 6.28 -1.87 -2.48
CA SER A 205 4.97 -1.27 -2.69
C SER A 205 4.89 -0.41 -3.97
N TRP A 206 6.01 0.10 -4.46
CA TRP A 206 6.08 0.90 -5.69
C TRP A 206 6.02 -0.01 -6.90
N LEU A 207 6.75 -1.14 -6.85
CA LEU A 207 6.63 -2.18 -7.88
C LEU A 207 5.21 -2.72 -7.99
N VAL A 208 4.48 -2.86 -6.88
CA VAL A 208 3.05 -3.23 -6.90
C VAL A 208 2.23 -2.20 -7.66
N ARG A 209 2.43 -0.90 -7.37
CA ARG A 209 1.71 0.18 -8.05
C ARG A 209 2.04 0.25 -9.55
N GLU A 210 3.32 0.17 -9.91
CA GLU A 210 3.77 0.07 -11.31
C GLU A 210 3.14 -1.13 -12.03
N THR A 211 3.10 -2.28 -11.35
CA THR A 211 2.50 -3.49 -11.91
C THR A 211 1.00 -3.29 -12.15
N LEU A 212 0.26 -2.71 -11.21
CA LEU A 212 -1.17 -2.39 -11.36
C LEU A 212 -1.46 -1.45 -12.53
N GLU A 213 -0.56 -0.49 -12.76
CA GLU A 213 -0.67 0.49 -13.84
C GLU A 213 -0.33 -0.11 -15.21
N GLU A 214 0.76 -0.87 -15.30
CA GLU A 214 1.36 -1.23 -16.58
C GLU A 214 1.08 -2.66 -17.03
N ALA A 215 0.80 -3.59 -16.12
CA ALA A 215 0.68 -4.99 -16.50
C ALA A 215 -0.59 -5.24 -17.33
N GLU A 216 -0.43 -6.03 -18.39
CA GLU A 216 -1.53 -6.29 -19.33
C GLU A 216 -2.54 -7.29 -18.78
N ASN A 217 -2.07 -8.25 -17.98
CA ASN A 217 -2.86 -9.36 -17.44
C ASN A 217 -2.13 -10.03 -16.25
N PHE A 218 -2.76 -11.05 -15.66
CA PHE A 218 -2.21 -11.81 -14.54
C PHE A 218 -0.79 -12.36 -14.78
N GLN A 219 -0.50 -12.94 -15.95
CA GLN A 219 0.81 -13.55 -16.22
C GLN A 219 1.92 -12.49 -16.33
N ASP A 220 1.64 -11.36 -16.97
CA ASP A 220 2.57 -10.23 -17.02
C ASP A 220 2.81 -9.65 -15.62
N ALA A 221 1.75 -9.54 -14.80
CA ALA A 221 1.88 -9.12 -13.41
C ALA A 221 2.77 -10.06 -12.59
N VAL A 222 2.55 -11.37 -12.68
CA VAL A 222 3.39 -12.38 -12.01
C VAL A 222 4.84 -12.31 -12.50
N MET A 223 5.07 -12.12 -13.80
CA MET A 223 6.40 -11.99 -14.38
C MET A 223 7.15 -10.77 -13.84
N ARG A 224 6.52 -9.59 -13.87
CA ARG A 224 7.05 -8.34 -13.33
C ARG A 224 7.37 -8.47 -11.85
N LEU A 225 6.40 -8.92 -11.06
CA LEU A 225 6.53 -9.14 -9.62
C LEU A 225 7.52 -10.25 -9.25
N SER A 226 7.91 -11.12 -10.18
CA SER A 226 8.92 -12.16 -9.95
C SER A 226 10.35 -11.73 -10.27
N LYS A 227 10.52 -10.77 -11.20
CA LYS A 227 11.82 -10.49 -11.83
C LYS A 227 12.39 -9.10 -11.56
N VAL A 228 11.55 -8.08 -11.39
CA VAL A 228 12.05 -6.71 -11.18
C VAL A 228 12.81 -6.65 -9.85
N PRO A 229 14.06 -6.14 -9.82
CA PRO A 229 14.83 -6.01 -8.58
C PRO A 229 14.12 -5.14 -7.55
N ILE A 230 14.11 -5.59 -6.30
CA ILE A 230 13.44 -4.92 -5.18
C ILE A 230 14.39 -4.61 -4.03
N ILE A 231 14.06 -3.60 -3.23
CA ILE A 231 14.91 -3.17 -2.12
C ILE A 231 14.85 -4.11 -0.93
N THR A 232 13.83 -4.95 -0.76
CA THR A 232 13.70 -5.85 0.39
C THR A 232 12.94 -7.10 -0.01
N ASP A 233 13.06 -8.16 0.78
CA ASP A 233 12.33 -9.41 0.55
C ASP A 233 10.83 -9.21 0.86
N VAL A 234 9.97 -9.94 0.15
CA VAL A 234 8.51 -9.78 0.24
C VAL A 234 7.79 -11.06 -0.21
N TYR A 235 6.54 -11.23 0.17
CA TYR A 235 5.62 -12.15 -0.50
C TYR A 235 4.61 -11.35 -1.31
N TYR A 236 4.49 -11.63 -2.60
CA TYR A 236 3.39 -11.10 -3.41
C TYR A 236 2.34 -12.18 -3.61
N ILE A 237 1.10 -11.89 -3.23
CA ILE A 237 -0.04 -12.73 -3.50
C ILE A 237 -0.79 -12.09 -4.65
N VAL A 238 -1.09 -12.86 -5.69
CA VAL A 238 -1.73 -12.36 -6.91
C VAL A 238 -2.88 -13.28 -7.29
N ALA A 239 -4.01 -12.69 -7.68
CA ALA A 239 -5.13 -13.43 -8.25
C ALA A 239 -5.56 -12.79 -9.58
N GLY A 240 -5.72 -13.59 -10.63
CA GLY A 240 -6.19 -13.18 -11.95
C GLY A 240 -7.71 -13.23 -12.05
N VAL A 241 -8.21 -13.51 -13.25
CA VAL A 241 -9.64 -13.52 -13.57
C VAL A 241 -10.12 -14.86 -14.14
N ARG A 242 -9.19 -15.77 -14.46
CA ARG A 242 -9.50 -17.12 -14.94
C ARG A 242 -9.23 -18.17 -13.86
N PRO A 243 -9.87 -19.35 -13.94
CA PRO A 243 -9.57 -20.47 -13.07
C PRO A 243 -8.06 -20.77 -13.02
N ALA A 244 -7.58 -21.15 -11.85
CA ALA A 244 -6.20 -21.43 -11.46
C ALA A 244 -5.25 -20.21 -11.51
N GLU A 245 -5.73 -19.00 -11.82
CA GLU A 245 -4.92 -17.79 -11.72
C GLU A 245 -4.85 -17.28 -10.28
N GLY A 246 -4.18 -18.03 -9.41
CA GLY A 246 -3.81 -17.58 -8.07
C GLY A 246 -2.40 -18.04 -7.76
N VAL A 247 -1.59 -17.19 -7.14
CA VAL A 247 -0.19 -17.51 -6.84
C VAL A 247 0.35 -16.72 -5.66
N VAL A 248 1.23 -17.36 -4.89
CA VAL A 248 2.11 -16.71 -3.92
C VAL A 248 3.53 -16.72 -4.48
N ILE A 249 4.13 -15.52 -4.61
CA ILE A 249 5.50 -15.34 -5.07
C ILE A 249 6.35 -15.01 -3.85
N THR A 250 7.23 -15.93 -3.46
CA THR A 250 8.24 -15.66 -2.43
C THR A 250 9.41 -14.94 -3.09
N ARG A 251 9.65 -13.68 -2.71
CA ARG A 251 10.66 -12.82 -3.34
C ARG A 251 11.87 -12.59 -2.45
N ASN A 252 13.03 -12.74 -3.08
CA ASN A 252 14.27 -12.10 -2.65
C ASN A 252 14.49 -10.81 -3.47
N ARG A 253 15.42 -9.96 -3.02
CA ARG A 253 15.85 -8.74 -3.74
C ARG A 253 16.08 -8.92 -5.24
N ARG A 254 16.71 -10.02 -5.67
CA ARG A 254 17.12 -10.26 -7.06
C ARG A 254 16.14 -11.08 -7.90
N GLY A 255 15.11 -11.67 -7.29
CA GLY A 255 14.15 -12.51 -8.01
C GLY A 255 13.32 -13.40 -7.09
N ALA A 256 12.48 -14.25 -7.69
CA ALA A 256 11.67 -15.23 -6.96
C ALA A 256 12.55 -16.34 -6.37
N ALA A 257 12.39 -16.57 -5.06
CA ALA A 257 12.89 -17.75 -4.38
C ALA A 257 11.95 -18.94 -4.60
N ASP A 258 10.65 -18.68 -4.72
CA ASP A 258 9.62 -19.67 -4.99
C ASP A 258 8.39 -19.03 -5.66
N ILE A 259 7.67 -19.83 -6.44
CA ILE A 259 6.40 -19.46 -7.08
C ILE A 259 5.41 -20.59 -6.79
N TRP A 260 4.44 -20.33 -5.92
CA TRP A 260 3.47 -21.31 -5.44
C TRP A 260 2.08 -21.01 -5.98
N PRO A 261 1.66 -21.63 -7.11
CA PRO A 261 0.35 -21.42 -7.70
C PRO A 261 -0.74 -22.21 -6.97
N LEU A 262 -2.00 -21.82 -7.17
CA LEU A 262 -3.15 -22.66 -6.80
C LEU A 262 -3.07 -24.01 -7.54
N ASP A 263 -3.28 -25.10 -6.81
CA ASP A 263 -3.37 -26.45 -7.33
C ASP A 263 -4.78 -27.02 -7.13
N THR A 264 -5.65 -26.63 -8.06
CA THR A 264 -7.05 -27.06 -8.07
C THR A 264 -7.25 -28.56 -8.30
N LEU A 265 -6.22 -29.30 -8.75
CA LEU A 265 -6.31 -30.75 -8.97
C LEU A 265 -6.06 -31.54 -7.68
N HIS A 266 -5.20 -31.03 -6.82
CA HIS A 266 -4.83 -31.68 -5.56
C HIS A 266 -5.51 -31.05 -4.33
N GLY A 267 -6.26 -29.96 -4.52
CA GLY A 267 -7.01 -29.29 -3.46
C GLY A 267 -6.16 -28.37 -2.59
N GLU A 268 -5.07 -27.85 -3.16
CA GLU A 268 -4.11 -26.94 -2.51
C GLU A 268 -4.17 -25.52 -3.08
#